data_AF-A0A2D7XZ43-F1
#
_entry.id   AF-A0A2D7XZ43-F1
#
_cell.length_a   1.000
_cell.length_b   1.000
_cell.length_c   1.000
_cell.angle_alpha   90.00
_cell.angle_beta   90.00
_cell.angle_gamma   90.00
#
_symmetry.space_group_name_H-M   'P 1'
#
loop_
_entity.id
_entity.type
_entity.pdbx_description
1 polymer ?
#
loop_
_entity_poly.entity_id
_entity_poly.type
_entity_poly.pdbx_seq_one_letter_code
_entity_poly.pdbx_strand_id
1 'polypeptide(L)' 'MPITYEITRIRLDASGYTATGAYYGTGAPLFYFQSECETHFGWMRARNRWELRRKLRARYPDAKFIPARAS' A
#
# COMPACT_ATOMS: atom_id res chain seq x y z
N MET A 1 20.78 3.16 1.69
CA MET A 1 20.51 1.76 2.09
C MET A 1 19.13 1.39 1.55
N PRO A 2 18.91 0.18 1.01
CA PRO A 2 17.60 -0.23 0.54
C PRO A 2 16.60 -0.25 1.70
N ILE A 3 15.40 0.29 1.48
CA ILE A 3 14.33 0.33 2.47
C ILE A 3 13.30 -0.73 2.10
N THR A 4 13.02 -1.64 3.02
CA THR A 4 12.02 -2.70 2.82
C THR A 4 10.64 -2.21 3.24
N TYR A 5 9.64 -2.47 2.40
CA TYR A 5 8.24 -2.10 2.64
C TYR A 5 7.33 -3.30 2.79
N GLU A 6 6.44 -3.23 3.79
CA GLU A 6 5.26 -4.08 3.90
C GLU A 6 4.08 -3.43 3.14
N ILE A 7 3.25 -4.26 2.50
CA ILE A 7 2.10 -3.81 1.71
C ILE A 7 0.84 -4.61 2.10
N THR A 8 -0.15 -3.87 2.57
CA THR A 8 -1.44 -4.42 2.98
C THR A 8 -2.56 -3.82 2.14
N ARG A 9 -3.42 -4.66 1.56
CA ARG A 9 -4.62 -4.19 0.88
C ARG A 9 -5.65 -3.82 1.93
N ILE A 10 -6.18 -2.60 1.85
CA ILE A 10 -7.21 -2.13 2.77
C ILE A 10 -8.58 -2.44 2.17
N ARG A 11 -9.45 -3.08 2.96
CA ARG A 11 -10.83 -3.34 2.59
C ARG A 11 -11.63 -2.04 2.74
N LEU A 12 -12.28 -1.63 1.66
CA LEU A 12 -13.27 -0.57 1.66
C LEU A 12 -14.65 -1.18 1.37
N ASP A 13 -15.69 -0.55 1.88
CA ASP A 13 -17.06 -0.84 1.45
C ASP A 13 -17.34 -0.27 0.04
N ALA A 14 -18.57 -0.48 -0.45
CA ALA A 14 -18.99 0.00 -1.77
C ALA A 14 -18.97 1.53 -1.91
N SER A 15 -19.11 2.24 -0.78
CA SER A 15 -19.12 3.71 -0.72
C SER A 15 -17.71 4.30 -0.56
N GLY A 16 -16.69 3.47 -0.34
CA GLY A 16 -15.30 3.91 -0.21
C GLY A 16 -14.83 4.18 1.22
N TYR A 17 -15.54 3.67 2.22
CA TYR A 17 -15.17 3.80 3.63
C TYR A 17 -14.46 2.55 4.16
N THR A 18 -13.53 2.74 5.10
CA THR A 18 -13.00 1.64 5.92
C THR A 18 -14.05 1.21 6.96
N ALA A 19 -13.83 0.04 7.57
CA ALA A 19 -14.67 -0.42 8.69
C ALA A 19 -14.67 0.53 9.90
N THR A 20 -13.66 1.40 10.02
CA THR A 20 -13.54 2.41 11.08
C THR A 20 -14.17 3.77 10.71
N GLY A 21 -14.82 3.88 9.54
CA GLY A 21 -15.50 5.11 9.11
C GLY A 21 -14.60 6.14 8.42
N ALA A 22 -13.35 5.82 8.10
CA ALA A 22 -12.48 6.71 7.34
C ALA A 22 -12.79 6.63 5.83
N TYR A 23 -13.04 7.77 5.20
CA TYR A 23 -13.35 7.87 3.78
C TYR A 23 -12.10 7.97 2.91
N TYR A 24 -12.01 7.16 1.86
CA TYR A 24 -10.94 7.23 0.86
C TYR A 24 -11.45 7.35 -0.56
N GLY A 25 -12.77 7.34 -0.77
CA GLY A 25 -13.40 7.35 -2.09
C GLY A 25 -13.55 5.98 -2.75
N THR A 26 -14.06 5.96 -3.97
CA THR A 26 -14.25 4.76 -4.78
C THR A 26 -13.16 4.62 -5.85
N GLY A 27 -13.13 3.48 -6.56
CA GLY A 27 -12.19 3.24 -7.67
C GLY A 27 -11.19 2.11 -7.40
N ALA A 28 -9.96 2.25 -7.91
CA ALA A 28 -8.94 1.21 -7.82
C ALA A 28 -8.63 0.84 -6.35
N PRO A 29 -8.30 -0.43 -6.03
CA PRO A 29 -8.02 -0.86 -4.67
C PRO A 29 -7.08 0.04 -3.89
N LEU A 30 -7.39 0.24 -2.59
CA LEU A 30 -6.54 0.99 -1.66
C LEU A 30 -5.52 0.05 -1.02
N PHE A 31 -4.27 0.49 -0.96
CA PHE A 31 -3.20 -0.19 -0.26
C PHE A 31 -2.58 0.75 0.77
N TYR A 32 -2.24 0.19 1.92
CA TYR A 32 -1.34 0.80 2.88
C TYR A 32 0.06 0.24 2.67
N PHE A 33 1.08 1.10 2.72
CA PHE A 33 2.48 0.72 2.72
C PHE A 33 3.17 1.31 3.95
N GLN A 34 4.15 0.59 4.48
CA GLN A 34 4.99 1.04 5.59
C GLN A 34 6.39 0.48 5.44
N SER A 35 7.41 1.30 5.65
CA SER A 35 8.81 0.88 5.70
C SER A 35 9.13 0.16 7.01
N GLU A 36 10.10 -0.75 6.99
CA GLU A 36 10.61 -1.44 8.18
C GLU A 36 11.15 -0.50 9.27
N CYS A 37 11.64 0.68 8.89
CA CYS A 37 12.08 1.72 9.82
C CYS A 37 10.95 2.67 10.25
N GLU A 38 9.71 2.39 9.88
CA GLU A 38 8.48 3.14 10.20
C GLU A 38 8.45 4.62 9.80
N THR A 39 9.50 5.14 9.17
CA THR A 39 9.59 6.55 8.74
C THR A 39 8.79 6.85 7.47
N HIS A 40 8.58 5.85 6.60
CA HIS A 40 7.84 6.01 5.35
C HIS A 40 6.59 5.16 5.35
N PHE A 41 5.43 5.79 5.48
CA PHE A 41 4.14 5.12 5.38
C PHE A 41 3.11 5.95 4.63
N GLY A 42 2.04 5.31 4.19
CA GLY A 42 0.91 6.00 3.60
C GLY A 42 -0.05 5.08 2.86
N TRP A 43 -1.06 5.71 2.27
CA TRP A 43 -2.10 5.05 1.49
C TRP A 43 -1.95 5.41 0.01
N MET A 44 -2.16 4.42 -0.85
CA MET A 44 -2.07 4.61 -2.30
C MET A 44 -3.02 3.69 -3.03
N ARG A 45 -3.64 4.20 -4.10
CA ARG A 45 -4.45 3.40 -5.01
C ARG A 45 -3.61 2.72 -6.08
N ALA A 46 -3.89 1.44 -6.31
CA ALA A 46 -3.30 0.64 -7.37
C ALA A 46 -4.27 -0.48 -7.77
N ARG A 47 -4.20 -0.95 -9.02
CA ARG A 47 -5.01 -2.08 -9.51
C ARG A 47 -4.60 -3.38 -8.82
N ASN A 48 -3.31 -3.53 -8.51
CA ASN A 48 -2.73 -4.69 -7.86
C ASN A 48 -1.41 -4.34 -7.16
N ARG A 49 -0.82 -5.32 -6.45
CA ARG A 49 0.46 -5.16 -5.75
C ARG A 49 1.62 -4.82 -6.70
N TRP A 50 1.63 -5.31 -7.94
CA TRP A 50 2.69 -5.01 -8.90
C TRP A 50 2.71 -3.55 -9.31
N GLU A 51 1.54 -2.98 -9.61
CA GLU A 51 1.43 -1.55 -9.92
C GLU A 51 1.84 -0.70 -8.72
N LEU A 52 1.43 -1.08 -7.50
CA LEU A 52 1.85 -0.37 -6.29
C LEU A 52 3.38 -0.39 -6.13
N ARG A 53 4.01 -1.56 -6.27
CA ARG A 53 5.48 -1.72 -6.21
C ARG A 53 6.19 -0.83 -7.22
N ARG A 54 5.66 -0.73 -8.45
CA ARG A 54 6.19 0.16 -9.50
C ARG A 54 6.09 1.63 -9.09
N LYS A 55 4.95 2.07 -8.55
CA LYS A 55 4.77 3.44 -8.04
C LYS A 55 5.71 3.76 -6.89
N LEU A 56 5.86 2.82 -5.95
CA LEU A 56 6.79 2.97 -4.83
C LEU A 56 8.24 3.05 -5.31
N ARG A 57 8.66 2.24 -6.28
CA ARG A 57 10.01 2.36 -6.88
C ARG A 57 10.22 3.65 -7.65
N ALA A 58 9.19 4.18 -8.31
CA ALA A 58 9.29 5.48 -8.97
C ALA A 58 9.53 6.63 -7.96
N ARG A 59 9.00 6.52 -6.74
CA ARG A 59 9.19 7.50 -5.67
C ARG A 59 10.43 7.24 -4.81
N TYR A 60 10.74 5.97 -4.57
CA TYR A 60 11.81 5.45 -3.73
C TYR A 60 12.56 4.37 -4.51
N PRO A 61 13.58 4.74 -5.31
CA PRO A 61 14.25 3.82 -6.24
C PRO A 61 14.77 2.52 -5.60
N ASP A 62 15.26 2.61 -4.36
CA ASP A 62 15.82 1.47 -3.62
C ASP A 62 14.78 0.66 -2.84
N ALA A 63 13.48 0.84 -3.12
CA ALA A 63 12.41 0.13 -2.42
C ALA A 63 12.45 -1.38 -2.66
N LYS A 64 12.58 -2.12 -1.56
CA LYS A 64 12.38 -3.57 -1.46
C LYS A 64 11.00 -3.88 -0.88
N PHE A 65 10.52 -5.11 -1.06
CA PHE A 65 9.19 -5.51 -0.62
C PHE A 65 9.22 -6.84 0.09
N ILE A 66 8.54 -6.92 1.23
CA ILE A 66 8.35 -8.18 1.94
C ILE A 66 7.49 -9.11 1.05
N PRO A 67 7.84 -10.41 0.95
CA PRO A 67 6.98 -11.39 0.31
C PRO A 67 5.60 -11.37 0.98
N ALA A 68 4.54 -11.57 0.21
CA ALA A 68 3.24 -11.77 0.81
C ALA A 68 3.31 -13.03 1.68
N ARG A 69 3.04 -12.92 2.99
CA ARG A 69 2.87 -14.11 3.83
C ARG A 69 1.72 -14.93 3.25
N ALA A 70 1.98 -16.20 2.95
CA ALA A 70 0.93 -17.16 2.62
C ALA A 70 0.02 -17.23 3.84
N SER A 71 -1.23 -16.79 3.66
CA SER A 71 -2.30 -16.89 4.64
C SER A 71 -3.12 -18.13 4.30
#